data_AF-A0A9X0A0T9-F1
#
_entry.id   AF-A0A9X0A0T9-F1
#
_cell.length_a   1.000
_cell.length_b   1.000
_cell.length_c   1.000
_cell.angle_alpha   90.00
_cell.angle_beta   90.00
_cell.angle_gamma   90.00
#
_symmetry.space_group_name_H-M   'P 1'
#
loop_
_entity.id
_entity.type
_entity.pdbx_description
1 polymer ?
#
loop_
_entity_poly.entity_id
_entity_poly.type
_entity_poly.pdbx_seq_one_letter_code
_entity_poly.pdbx_strand_id
1 'polypeptide(L)'
;MGGGVILTGVIFVAVLVGHVDGQDKEIGNCNQTFFTTGGQQCQRNMMSAFKNNASLNCSDEYPKQYSCLTNHVGSCVRGTPLSFGEGEIVKLLLLLLYHCGKLSYDVSSINEIVLGFVQCNKDDLSKIVTCWDDFRTAFNANRSDPSLCSKFAEGKQRCTNIARESCAGICEDISKDEYNPFCNNTMDPPKTSNLFDCTRSLGCSEKVVYENAVKCEKLSFADFAKSSEKNCSVELKKNKDCLKQSLESKCDAIKKKPEIFEDVVKNLRATLMTEQFFCGKVTLNTASLHSSVKAGNCKPNFFTEAEECAETFREKYTEAKKKISTDVCNAFSVAKKCLNTAHKESCTFDESTLKAAMFDDDNPFCEGGKDTKKSGVSRAQATSMLLFIYSIAMFFVIP
;
A
#
# COMPACT_ATOMS: atom_id res chain seq x y z
N MET A 1 -28.70 -1.67 19.53
CA MET A 1 -27.65 -0.95 20.28
C MET A 1 -26.51 -1.92 20.52
N GLY A 2 -25.59 -2.04 19.58
CA GLY A 2 -24.38 -2.85 19.71
C GLY A 2 -23.19 -1.91 19.54
N GLY A 3 -22.64 -1.41 20.65
CA GLY A 3 -21.46 -0.56 20.65
C GLY A 3 -20.23 -1.43 20.52
N GLY A 4 -19.63 -1.47 19.32
CA GLY A 4 -18.30 -2.05 19.13
C GLY A 4 -17.28 -1.22 19.89
N VAL A 5 -16.57 -1.86 20.82
CA VAL A 5 -15.52 -1.24 21.63
C VAL A 5 -14.20 -1.36 20.88
N ILE A 6 -13.47 -0.24 20.71
CA ILE A 6 -12.30 -0.09 19.85
C ILE A 6 -11.17 0.62 20.66
N LEU A 7 -9.91 0.14 20.55
CA LEU A 7 -8.80 0.20 21.52
C LEU A 7 -7.37 0.18 20.85
N THR A 8 -6.49 1.21 20.88
CA THR A 8 -5.08 1.21 20.31
C THR A 8 -3.91 1.11 21.27
N GLY A 9 -2.83 0.49 20.77
CA GLY A 9 -1.47 0.45 21.31
C GLY A 9 -1.10 -0.95 21.77
N VAL A 10 -2.00 -1.54 22.55
CA VAL A 10 -1.75 -2.87 23.14
C VAL A 10 -2.18 -4.02 22.22
N ILE A 11 -3.05 -3.75 21.24
CA ILE A 11 -3.38 -4.74 20.20
C ILE A 11 -2.15 -5.10 19.36
N PHE A 12 -1.23 -4.16 19.16
CA PHE A 12 0.03 -4.43 18.46
C PHE A 12 0.72 -5.64 19.06
N VAL A 13 1.02 -5.62 20.36
CA VAL A 13 1.70 -6.77 20.97
C VAL A 13 0.78 -7.99 21.09
N ALA A 14 -0.54 -7.77 21.21
CA ALA A 14 -1.53 -8.84 21.25
C ALA A 14 -1.53 -9.72 19.99
N VAL A 15 -1.52 -9.09 18.82
CA VAL A 15 -1.60 -9.75 17.50
C VAL A 15 -0.31 -10.46 17.17
N LEU A 16 0.77 -9.78 17.51
CA LEU A 16 2.13 -10.21 17.34
C LEU A 16 2.47 -11.45 18.19
N VAL A 17 1.83 -11.57 19.36
CA VAL A 17 1.96 -12.73 20.24
C VAL A 17 0.97 -13.84 19.86
N GLY A 18 -0.25 -13.50 19.43
CA GLY A 18 -1.25 -14.49 18.97
C GLY A 18 -0.88 -15.21 17.67
N HIS A 19 -0.08 -14.60 16.78
CA HIS A 19 0.43 -15.29 15.57
C HIS A 19 1.37 -16.46 15.87
N VAL A 20 1.97 -16.51 17.08
CA VAL A 20 2.87 -17.58 17.50
C VAL A 20 2.11 -18.83 17.97
N ASP A 21 0.86 -18.68 18.43
CA ASP A 21 0.10 -19.77 19.09
C ASP A 21 -0.77 -20.60 18.12
N GLY A 22 -0.94 -20.18 16.87
CA GLY A 22 -1.58 -20.98 15.82
C GLY A 22 -3.06 -21.37 16.03
N GLN A 23 -3.69 -20.94 17.13
CA GLN A 23 -5.12 -21.09 17.41
C GLN A 23 -5.72 -19.74 17.84
N ASP A 24 -7.02 -19.55 17.56
CA ASP A 24 -7.79 -18.31 17.66
C ASP A 24 -7.34 -17.31 18.76
N LYS A 25 -6.83 -16.13 18.35
CA LYS A 25 -6.81 -14.85 19.09
C LYS A 25 -6.47 -14.88 20.60
N GLU A 26 -5.75 -15.88 21.07
CA GLU A 26 -5.29 -16.02 22.45
C GLU A 26 -3.81 -15.63 22.56
N ILE A 27 -3.45 -15.07 23.71
CA ILE A 27 -2.12 -14.58 24.08
C ILE A 27 -1.83 -15.20 25.43
N GLY A 28 -1.25 -16.40 25.38
CA GLY A 28 -1.14 -17.24 26.55
C GLY A 28 -2.52 -17.54 27.12
N ASN A 29 -2.77 -17.12 28.36
CA ASN A 29 -4.02 -17.37 29.07
C ASN A 29 -5.11 -16.30 28.82
N CYS A 30 -4.84 -15.29 27.98
CA CYS A 30 -5.73 -14.16 27.75
C CYS A 30 -6.22 -14.13 26.31
N ASN A 31 -7.48 -13.78 26.08
CA ASN A 31 -7.91 -13.40 24.74
C ASN A 31 -7.37 -12.00 24.35
N GLN A 32 -7.32 -11.73 23.04
CA GLN A 32 -6.84 -10.48 22.44
C GLN A 32 -7.49 -9.24 23.05
N THR A 33 -8.81 -9.27 23.29
CA THR A 33 -9.55 -8.14 23.85
C THR A 33 -9.08 -7.82 25.27
N PHE A 34 -8.98 -8.83 26.15
CA PHE A 34 -8.53 -8.65 27.52
C PHE A 34 -7.08 -8.16 27.59
N PHE A 35 -6.20 -8.78 26.80
CA PHE A 35 -4.80 -8.36 26.73
C PHE A 35 -4.72 -6.89 26.32
N THR A 36 -5.50 -6.49 25.32
CA THR A 36 -5.53 -5.14 24.79
C THR A 36 -6.08 -4.11 25.77
N THR A 37 -7.28 -4.36 26.31
CA THR A 37 -7.99 -3.41 27.17
C THR A 37 -7.20 -3.12 28.43
N GLY A 38 -6.60 -4.15 29.04
CA GLY A 38 -5.82 -3.99 30.26
C GLY A 38 -4.55 -3.18 30.04
N GLY A 39 -3.82 -3.40 28.94
CA GLY A 39 -2.63 -2.58 28.68
C GLY A 39 -2.97 -1.12 28.33
N GLN A 40 -4.10 -0.85 27.69
CA GLN A 40 -4.57 0.53 27.48
C GLN A 40 -5.00 1.18 28.77
N GLN A 41 -5.65 0.42 29.66
CA GLN A 41 -6.04 0.92 30.97
C GLN A 41 -4.83 1.47 31.75
N CYS A 42 -3.65 0.84 31.63
CA CYS A 42 -2.43 1.36 32.24
C CYS A 42 -2.06 2.78 31.77
N GLN A 43 -2.10 3.02 30.46
CA GLN A 43 -1.89 4.34 29.87
C GLN A 43 -2.98 5.33 30.27
N ARG A 44 -4.25 4.92 30.22
CA ARG A 44 -5.39 5.76 30.59
C ARG A 44 -5.29 6.25 32.04
N ASN A 45 -4.86 5.38 32.95
CA ASN A 45 -4.63 5.72 34.36
C ASN A 45 -3.57 6.82 34.50
N MET A 46 -2.40 6.66 33.86
CA MET A 46 -1.34 7.67 33.89
C MET A 46 -1.81 9.01 33.28
N MET A 47 -2.41 8.98 32.09
CA MET A 47 -2.82 10.22 31.41
C MET A 47 -3.94 10.95 32.18
N SER A 48 -4.82 10.21 32.86
CA SER A 48 -5.84 10.78 33.76
C SER A 48 -5.20 11.44 34.98
N ALA A 49 -4.21 10.79 35.59
CA ALA A 49 -3.48 11.34 36.73
C ALA A 49 -2.79 12.66 36.35
N PHE A 50 -2.12 12.70 35.20
CA PHE A 50 -1.50 13.91 34.66
C PHE A 50 -2.49 15.05 34.41
N LYS A 51 -3.70 14.76 33.92
CA LYS A 51 -4.73 15.77 33.75
C LYS A 51 -5.24 16.32 35.08
N ASN A 52 -5.47 15.44 36.06
CA ASN A 52 -6.15 15.81 37.30
C ASN A 52 -5.21 16.43 38.35
N ASN A 53 -3.90 16.22 38.24
CA ASN A 53 -2.93 16.76 39.18
C ASN A 53 -1.71 17.35 38.47
N ALA A 54 -1.63 18.68 38.47
CA ALA A 54 -0.54 19.44 37.85
C ALA A 54 0.84 19.24 38.52
N SER A 55 0.89 18.74 39.77
CA SER A 55 2.15 18.48 40.48
C SER A 55 2.83 17.18 40.08
N LEU A 56 2.08 16.21 39.53
CA LEU A 56 2.62 14.93 39.10
C LEU A 56 3.48 15.10 37.85
N ASN A 57 4.65 14.48 37.82
CA ASN A 57 5.54 14.45 36.67
C ASN A 57 5.84 13.01 36.24
N CYS A 58 6.66 12.86 35.20
CA CYS A 58 6.98 11.55 34.64
C CYS A 58 7.65 10.60 35.63
N SER A 59 8.41 11.12 36.60
CA SER A 59 9.03 10.30 37.66
C SER A 59 7.99 9.69 38.60
N ASP A 60 6.82 10.30 38.73
CA ASP A 60 5.75 9.83 39.62
C ASP A 60 4.87 8.76 38.95
N GLU A 61 4.52 8.95 37.67
CA GLU A 61 3.52 8.12 37.00
C GLU A 61 4.08 7.07 36.04
N TYR A 62 5.24 7.32 35.41
CA TYR A 62 5.82 6.35 34.46
C TYR A 62 6.18 5.00 35.13
N PRO A 63 6.74 4.96 36.36
CA PRO A 63 6.95 3.69 37.08
C PRO A 63 5.64 2.94 37.37
N LYS A 64 4.54 3.66 37.63
CA LYS A 64 3.21 3.06 37.86
C LYS A 64 2.66 2.43 36.58
N GLN A 65 2.82 3.10 35.43
CA GLN A 65 2.49 2.52 34.14
C GLN A 65 3.32 1.27 33.84
N TYR A 66 4.63 1.32 34.06
CA TYR A 66 5.52 0.17 33.89
C TYR A 66 5.09 -1.03 34.73
N SER A 67 4.81 -0.81 36.03
CA SER A 67 4.32 -1.85 36.93
C SER A 67 2.97 -2.40 36.50
N CYS A 68 2.05 -1.53 36.08
CA CYS A 68 0.74 -1.93 35.57
C CYS A 68 0.88 -2.85 34.35
N LEU A 69 1.70 -2.48 33.37
CA LEU A 69 1.94 -3.28 32.17
C LEU A 69 2.60 -4.61 32.50
N THR A 70 3.60 -4.60 33.39
CA THR A 70 4.30 -5.83 33.80
C THR A 70 3.35 -6.82 34.47
N ASN A 71 2.49 -6.34 35.37
CA ASN A 71 1.50 -7.18 36.05
C ASN A 71 0.44 -7.71 35.07
N HIS A 72 -0.04 -6.84 34.17
CA HIS A 72 -1.04 -7.20 33.17
C HIS A 72 -0.50 -8.25 32.18
N VAL A 73 0.66 -7.99 31.56
CA VAL A 73 1.31 -8.95 30.65
C VAL A 73 1.61 -10.24 31.38
N GLY A 74 2.18 -10.18 32.58
CA GLY A 74 2.50 -11.35 33.39
C GLY A 74 1.28 -12.21 33.70
N SER A 75 0.10 -11.61 33.91
CA SER A 75 -1.16 -12.35 34.10
C SER A 75 -1.58 -13.17 32.88
N CYS A 76 -1.15 -12.76 31.68
CA CYS A 76 -1.47 -13.42 30.42
C CYS A 76 -0.43 -14.45 30.01
N VAL A 77 0.87 -14.17 30.19
CA VAL A 77 1.94 -14.99 29.59
C VAL A 77 2.68 -15.89 30.58
N ARG A 78 2.54 -15.70 31.90
CA ARG A 78 3.21 -16.57 32.87
C ARG A 78 2.60 -17.97 32.86
N GLY A 79 3.48 -18.97 32.92
CA GLY A 79 3.08 -20.37 32.81
C GLY A 79 2.74 -20.82 31.38
N THR A 80 2.89 -19.96 30.38
CA THR A 80 2.72 -20.30 28.96
C THR A 80 4.06 -20.28 28.23
N PRO A 81 4.13 -20.83 27.00
CA PRO A 81 5.33 -20.73 26.17
C PRO A 81 5.79 -19.29 25.91
N LEU A 82 4.94 -18.29 26.10
CA LEU A 82 5.27 -16.88 25.88
C LEU A 82 5.99 -16.21 27.07
N SER A 83 6.13 -16.92 28.19
CA SER A 83 6.79 -16.42 29.39
C SER A 83 8.24 -15.96 29.15
N PHE A 84 8.97 -16.58 28.21
CA PHE A 84 10.33 -16.14 27.87
C PHE A 84 10.38 -14.72 27.28
N GLY A 85 9.28 -14.26 26.68
CA GLY A 85 9.16 -12.96 26.02
C GLY A 85 8.48 -11.88 26.87
N GLU A 86 8.10 -12.15 28.13
CA GLU A 86 7.32 -11.23 28.98
C GLU A 86 7.93 -9.82 29.01
N GLY A 87 9.25 -9.72 29.27
CA GLY A 87 9.94 -8.43 29.33
C GLY A 87 9.98 -7.69 27.99
N GLU A 88 10.12 -8.42 26.88
CA GLU A 88 10.16 -7.84 25.53
C GLU A 88 8.77 -7.37 25.06
N ILE A 89 7.72 -8.12 25.43
CA ILE A 89 6.32 -7.74 25.25
C ILE A 89 6.03 -6.42 25.99
N VAL A 90 6.48 -6.31 27.25
CA VAL A 90 6.35 -5.08 28.05
C VAL A 90 7.09 -3.91 27.39
N LYS A 91 8.33 -4.12 26.91
CA LYS A 91 9.10 -3.10 26.18
C LYS A 91 8.32 -2.60 24.97
N LEU A 92 7.83 -3.50 24.10
CA LEU A 92 7.06 -3.13 22.91
C LEU A 92 5.78 -2.33 23.26
N LEU A 93 5.08 -2.68 24.34
CA LEU A 93 3.95 -1.89 24.81
C LEU A 93 4.36 -0.49 25.27
N LEU A 94 5.46 -0.37 26.02
CA LEU A 94 5.99 0.91 26.48
C LEU A 94 6.47 1.80 25.34
N LEU A 95 6.91 1.21 24.22
CA LEU A 95 7.30 1.95 23.02
C LEU A 95 6.11 2.71 22.43
N LEU A 96 4.95 2.06 22.36
CA LEU A 96 3.75 2.60 21.72
C LEU A 96 2.96 3.55 22.62
N LEU A 97 2.97 3.28 23.91
CA LEU A 97 2.32 4.09 24.92
C LEU A 97 3.14 5.37 25.17
N TYR A 98 2.55 6.37 25.84
CA TYR A 98 3.28 7.61 26.14
C TYR A 98 4.44 7.32 27.09
N HIS A 99 5.64 7.74 26.69
CA HIS A 99 6.88 7.42 27.41
C HIS A 99 7.70 8.64 27.80
N CYS A 100 7.05 9.80 28.01
CA CYS A 100 7.69 10.97 28.61
C CYS A 100 8.93 11.52 27.87
N GLY A 101 9.18 11.12 26.63
CA GLY A 101 10.35 11.51 25.83
C GLY A 101 11.64 10.74 26.09
N LYS A 102 11.68 9.82 27.05
CA LYS A 102 12.80 8.89 27.24
C LYS A 102 12.28 7.52 27.68
N LEU A 103 12.57 6.50 26.89
CA LEU A 103 12.32 5.12 27.29
C LEU A 103 13.28 4.70 28.40
N SER A 104 12.83 3.78 29.26
CA SER A 104 13.69 3.15 30.28
C SER A 104 14.71 2.16 29.68
N TYR A 105 14.66 1.95 28.37
CA TYR A 105 15.50 1.01 27.63
C TYR A 105 15.82 1.57 26.24
N ASP A 106 16.87 1.05 25.60
CA ASP A 106 17.18 1.35 24.20
C ASP A 106 16.33 0.46 23.28
N VAL A 107 15.65 1.02 22.28
CA VAL A 107 14.89 0.25 21.28
C VAL A 107 15.79 -0.79 20.59
N SER A 108 17.10 -0.49 20.46
CA SER A 108 18.08 -1.43 19.92
C SER A 108 18.28 -2.68 20.79
N SER A 109 17.86 -2.65 22.05
CA SER A 109 17.94 -3.76 23.00
C SER A 109 16.73 -4.71 22.96
N ILE A 110 15.74 -4.46 22.09
CA ILE A 110 14.64 -5.41 21.89
C ILE A 110 15.18 -6.66 21.20
N ASN A 111 14.83 -7.82 21.73
CA ASN A 111 15.34 -9.11 21.27
C ASN A 111 14.96 -9.38 19.80
N GLU A 112 15.95 -9.72 18.96
CA GLU A 112 15.76 -9.94 17.52
C GLU A 112 14.85 -11.13 17.20
N ILE A 113 14.82 -12.16 18.04
CA ILE A 113 13.92 -13.31 17.87
C ILE A 113 12.48 -12.83 18.05
N VAL A 114 12.21 -11.99 19.06
CA VAL A 114 10.89 -11.38 19.25
C VAL A 114 10.56 -10.49 18.05
N LEU A 115 11.48 -9.62 17.61
CA LEU A 115 11.28 -8.80 16.41
C LEU A 115 11.02 -9.61 15.13
N GLY A 116 11.68 -10.76 14.99
CA GLY A 116 11.48 -11.71 13.90
C GLY A 116 10.11 -12.37 13.93
N PHE A 117 9.64 -12.80 15.10
CA PHE A 117 8.27 -13.31 15.27
C PHE A 117 7.23 -12.26 14.90
N VAL A 118 7.50 -11.00 15.25
CA VAL A 118 6.58 -9.90 15.02
C VAL A 118 6.76 -9.21 13.67
N GLN A 119 7.69 -9.71 12.85
CA GLN A 119 8.05 -9.19 11.53
C GLN A 119 8.25 -7.66 11.52
N CYS A 120 8.92 -7.16 12.55
CA CYS A 120 9.19 -5.74 12.70
C CYS A 120 10.63 -5.40 12.29
N ASN A 121 10.79 -4.32 11.51
CA ASN A 121 12.05 -3.67 11.27
C ASN A 121 12.43 -2.83 12.50
N LYS A 122 13.60 -3.14 13.07
CA LYS A 122 14.15 -2.52 14.28
C LYS A 122 14.50 -1.04 14.10
N ASP A 123 15.08 -0.70 12.94
CA ASP A 123 15.51 0.67 12.65
C ASP A 123 14.30 1.59 12.48
N ASP A 124 13.25 1.10 11.84
CA ASP A 124 11.99 1.84 11.70
C ASP A 124 11.24 1.97 13.03
N LEU A 125 11.24 0.92 13.86
CA LEU A 125 10.64 0.95 15.20
C LEU A 125 11.27 2.03 16.10
N SER A 126 12.56 2.31 15.94
CA SER A 126 13.26 3.33 16.72
C SER A 126 12.66 4.73 16.56
N LYS A 127 11.99 5.00 15.43
CA LYS A 127 11.34 6.29 15.14
C LYS A 127 10.14 6.55 16.06
N ILE A 128 9.55 5.51 16.66
CA ILE A 128 8.37 5.64 17.54
C ILE A 128 8.65 6.58 18.72
N VAL A 129 9.89 6.67 19.20
CA VAL A 129 10.24 7.54 20.34
C VAL A 129 9.87 9.02 20.15
N THR A 130 9.67 9.45 18.90
CA THR A 130 9.35 10.83 18.53
C THR A 130 7.85 11.10 18.38
N CYS A 131 7.00 10.07 18.37
CA CYS A 131 5.59 10.24 18.02
C CYS A 131 4.82 11.14 19.02
N TRP A 132 5.31 11.23 20.26
CA TRP A 132 4.72 12.03 21.32
C TRP A 132 5.30 13.43 21.47
N ASP A 133 6.25 13.84 20.62
CA ASP A 133 7.04 15.06 20.82
C ASP A 133 6.19 16.33 20.85
N ASP A 134 5.23 16.46 19.93
CA ASP A 134 4.36 17.64 19.86
C ASP A 134 3.43 17.74 21.07
N PHE A 135 2.85 16.61 21.49
CA PHE A 135 2.02 16.54 22.69
C PHE A 135 2.85 16.83 23.93
N ARG A 136 4.01 16.19 24.09
CA ARG A 136 4.90 16.37 25.24
C ARG A 136 5.36 17.81 25.38
N THR A 137 5.75 18.44 24.27
CA THR A 137 6.21 19.83 24.25
C THR A 137 5.11 20.77 24.72
N ALA A 138 3.89 20.64 24.17
CA ALA A 138 2.74 21.43 24.59
C ALA A 138 2.35 21.15 26.06
N PHE A 139 2.32 19.88 26.45
CA PHE A 139 1.93 19.44 27.80
C PHE A 139 2.88 19.97 28.88
N ASN A 140 4.19 19.93 28.61
CA ASN A 140 5.21 20.44 29.53
C ASN A 140 5.22 21.98 29.59
N ALA A 141 4.88 22.65 28.49
CA ALA A 141 4.80 24.11 28.46
C ALA A 141 3.55 24.64 29.17
N ASN A 142 2.40 24.03 28.95
CA ASN A 142 1.13 24.43 29.55
C ASN A 142 0.14 23.26 29.63
N ARG A 143 -0.14 22.79 30.86
CA ARG A 143 -1.09 21.69 31.11
C ARG A 143 -2.55 22.03 30.86
N SER A 144 -2.87 23.31 30.69
CA SER A 144 -4.20 23.80 30.33
C SER A 144 -4.28 24.22 28.87
N ASP A 145 -3.28 23.91 28.04
CA ASP A 145 -3.31 24.22 26.61
C ASP A 145 -4.50 23.51 25.94
N PRO A 146 -5.43 24.26 25.31
CA PRO A 146 -6.61 23.66 24.67
C PRO A 146 -6.25 22.74 23.50
N SER A 147 -5.04 22.84 22.93
CA SER A 147 -4.54 21.98 21.87
C SER A 147 -4.11 20.59 22.35
N LEU A 148 -4.01 20.34 23.67
CA LEU A 148 -3.63 19.02 24.21
C LEU A 148 -4.58 17.90 23.76
N CYS A 149 -5.87 18.20 23.61
CA CYS A 149 -6.85 17.26 23.08
C CYS A 149 -6.47 16.78 21.67
N SER A 150 -6.16 17.69 20.74
CA SER A 150 -5.79 17.32 19.37
C SER A 150 -4.40 16.69 19.30
N LYS A 151 -3.41 17.28 20.01
CA LYS A 151 -2.03 16.79 20.00
C LYS A 151 -1.89 15.39 20.61
N PHE A 152 -2.65 15.06 21.64
CA PHE A 152 -2.65 13.71 22.21
C PHE A 152 -3.23 12.68 21.23
N ALA A 153 -4.31 13.03 20.53
CA ALA A 153 -4.91 12.20 19.49
C ALA A 153 -3.94 11.99 18.31
N GLU A 154 -3.26 13.06 17.87
CA GLU A 154 -2.22 13.02 16.84
C GLU A 154 -1.01 12.18 17.27
N GLY A 155 -0.62 12.24 18.54
CA GLY A 155 0.44 11.40 19.10
C GLY A 155 0.11 9.91 19.01
N LYS A 156 -1.05 9.49 19.54
CA LYS A 156 -1.56 8.10 19.42
C LYS A 156 -1.49 7.62 17.97
N GLN A 157 -1.93 8.49 17.06
CA GLN A 157 -1.96 8.23 15.63
C GLN A 157 -0.56 8.05 15.02
N ARG A 158 0.37 8.96 15.31
CA ARG A 158 1.75 8.88 14.81
C ARG A 158 2.45 7.61 15.28
N CYS A 159 2.33 7.27 16.56
CA CYS A 159 2.95 6.04 17.09
C CYS A 159 2.41 4.80 16.37
N THR A 160 1.10 4.80 16.14
CA THR A 160 0.42 3.73 15.41
C THR A 160 0.88 3.63 13.95
N ASN A 161 1.05 4.77 13.27
CA ASN A 161 1.50 4.78 11.87
C ASN A 161 2.96 4.32 11.72
N ILE A 162 3.84 4.75 12.62
CA ILE A 162 5.23 4.27 12.61
C ILE A 162 5.27 2.78 12.92
N ALA A 163 4.51 2.29 13.90
CA ALA A 163 4.42 0.86 14.19
C ALA A 163 3.96 0.07 12.96
N ARG A 164 2.93 0.56 12.24
CA ARG A 164 2.45 0.01 10.97
C ARG A 164 3.55 -0.07 9.94
N GLU A 165 4.23 1.04 9.68
CA GLU A 165 5.33 1.09 8.72
C GLU A 165 6.41 0.07 9.07
N SER A 166 6.72 -0.03 10.36
CA SER A 166 7.80 -0.87 10.87
C SER A 166 7.48 -2.35 10.89
N CYS A 167 6.20 -2.77 10.96
CA CYS A 167 5.85 -4.18 11.17
C CYS A 167 4.83 -4.72 10.16
N ALA A 168 4.98 -5.98 9.74
CA ALA A 168 4.05 -6.65 8.83
C ALA A 168 2.80 -7.20 9.56
N GLY A 169 1.68 -7.38 8.84
CA GLY A 169 0.48 -8.07 9.34
C GLY A 169 -0.40 -7.31 10.36
N ILE A 170 0.08 -6.24 10.98
CA ILE A 170 -0.61 -5.59 12.11
C ILE A 170 -1.83 -4.72 11.73
N CYS A 171 -2.07 -4.44 10.45
CA CYS A 171 -3.10 -3.49 10.03
C CYS A 171 -4.53 -3.97 10.33
N GLU A 172 -4.81 -5.27 10.22
CA GLU A 172 -6.17 -5.81 10.39
C GLU A 172 -6.64 -5.80 11.84
N ASP A 173 -5.70 -5.67 12.77
CA ASP A 173 -5.97 -5.83 14.19
C ASP A 173 -5.76 -4.54 15.00
N ILE A 174 -5.02 -3.56 14.50
CA ILE A 174 -4.86 -2.28 15.20
C ILE A 174 -6.18 -1.50 15.16
N SER A 175 -6.83 -1.39 16.31
CA SER A 175 -8.08 -0.64 16.52
C SER A 175 -7.81 0.65 17.31
N LYS A 176 -8.56 1.75 17.15
CA LYS A 176 -8.32 3.06 17.80
C LYS A 176 -8.87 3.17 19.24
N ASP A 177 -8.02 3.50 20.22
CA ASP A 177 -8.36 3.95 21.58
C ASP A 177 -8.79 5.40 21.46
N GLU A 178 -10.09 5.62 21.45
CA GLU A 178 -10.65 6.95 21.38
C GLU A 178 -10.54 7.70 22.71
N TYR A 179 -10.19 7.04 23.82
CA TYR A 179 -10.09 7.70 25.11
C TYR A 179 -9.03 8.81 25.08
N ASN A 180 -9.44 10.00 25.52
CA ASN A 180 -8.59 11.17 25.55
C ASN A 180 -9.00 12.05 26.73
N PRO A 181 -8.26 12.00 27.86
CA PRO A 181 -8.65 12.74 29.04
C PRO A 181 -8.63 14.24 28.76
N PHE A 182 -7.84 14.74 27.80
CA PHE A 182 -7.69 16.17 27.51
C PHE A 182 -8.87 16.78 26.75
N CYS A 183 -9.77 15.96 26.19
CA CYS A 183 -10.96 16.44 25.49
C CYS A 183 -12.17 16.56 26.45
N ASN A 184 -13.11 17.46 26.13
CA ASN A 184 -14.28 17.74 26.99
C ASN A 184 -15.23 16.54 27.15
N ASN A 185 -15.34 15.69 26.13
CA ASN A 185 -16.12 14.46 26.14
C ASN A 185 -15.28 13.21 26.46
N THR A 186 -14.04 13.38 26.91
CA THR A 186 -13.06 12.32 27.15
C THR A 186 -12.73 11.43 25.94
N MET A 187 -13.02 11.92 24.73
CA MET A 187 -12.86 11.17 23.48
C MET A 187 -12.09 12.01 22.44
N ASP A 188 -11.33 11.34 21.58
CA ASP A 188 -10.60 11.98 20.48
C ASP A 188 -11.55 12.78 19.58
N PRO A 189 -11.09 13.93 19.05
CA PRO A 189 -11.89 14.71 18.14
C PRO A 189 -12.17 13.95 16.82
N PRO A 190 -13.39 14.02 16.25
CA PRO A 190 -13.78 13.25 15.06
C PRO A 190 -12.89 13.47 13.83
N LYS A 191 -12.24 14.64 13.74
CA LYS A 191 -11.39 15.04 12.60
C LYS A 191 -9.99 14.39 12.59
N THR A 192 -9.65 13.59 13.60
CA THR A 192 -8.40 12.80 13.59
C THR A 192 -8.53 11.47 12.82
N SER A 193 -9.69 11.22 12.19
CA SER A 193 -10.06 9.97 11.52
C SER A 193 -9.34 9.69 10.19
N ASN A 194 -8.81 10.70 9.51
CA ASN A 194 -8.19 10.50 8.18
C ASN A 194 -6.77 9.90 8.22
N LEU A 195 -6.15 9.83 9.41
CA LEU A 195 -4.78 9.36 9.57
C LEU A 195 -4.69 7.87 9.94
N PHE A 196 -5.82 7.24 10.27
CA PHE A 196 -5.90 5.84 10.68
C PHE A 196 -6.34 4.95 9.52
N ASP A 197 -5.53 4.88 8.46
CA ASP A 197 -5.88 4.06 7.31
C ASP A 197 -5.03 2.79 7.22
N CYS A 198 -5.60 1.67 7.66
CA CYS A 198 -5.01 0.34 7.59
C CYS A 198 -5.07 -0.26 6.17
N THR A 199 -5.33 0.53 5.14
CA THR A 199 -5.43 0.04 3.78
C THR A 199 -4.02 -0.17 3.21
N ARG A 200 -3.32 -1.24 3.61
CA ARG A 200 -2.03 -1.67 2.99
C ARG A 200 -2.22 -2.52 1.74
N SER A 201 -3.43 -3.03 1.56
CA SER A 201 -3.85 -3.85 0.43
C SER A 201 -5.12 -3.25 -0.16
N LEU A 202 -5.34 -3.46 -1.45
CA LEU A 202 -6.58 -3.05 -2.11
C LEU A 202 -7.82 -3.83 -1.59
N GLY A 203 -7.62 -4.85 -0.74
CA GLY A 203 -8.65 -5.79 -0.32
C GLY A 203 -8.96 -6.83 -1.40
N CYS A 204 -8.15 -6.89 -2.44
CA CYS A 204 -8.21 -7.82 -3.56
C CYS A 204 -6.79 -8.08 -4.08
N SER A 205 -6.59 -9.19 -4.79
CA SER A 205 -5.29 -9.50 -5.40
C SER A 205 -5.00 -8.65 -6.62
N GLU A 206 -3.72 -8.46 -6.96
CA GLU A 206 -3.32 -7.74 -8.18
C GLU A 206 -3.88 -8.41 -9.44
N LYS A 207 -3.91 -9.75 -9.46
CA LYS A 207 -4.60 -10.52 -10.49
C LYS A 207 -6.04 -10.02 -10.72
N VAL A 208 -6.84 -9.85 -9.65
CA VAL A 208 -8.22 -9.35 -9.78
C VAL A 208 -8.23 -7.95 -10.39
N VAL A 209 -7.30 -7.08 -10.01
CA VAL A 209 -7.19 -5.73 -10.58
C VAL A 209 -6.91 -5.80 -12.08
N TYR A 210 -5.87 -6.53 -12.50
CA TYR A 210 -5.46 -6.61 -13.90
C TYR A 210 -6.47 -7.37 -14.78
N GLU A 211 -7.09 -8.46 -14.30
CA GLU A 211 -8.13 -9.17 -15.06
C GLU A 211 -9.33 -8.28 -15.38
N ASN A 212 -9.74 -7.43 -14.44
CA ASN A 212 -10.86 -6.50 -14.68
C ASN A 212 -10.39 -5.29 -15.52
N ALA A 213 -9.15 -4.85 -15.35
CA ALA A 213 -8.59 -3.78 -16.17
C ALA A 213 -8.49 -4.17 -17.64
N VAL A 214 -7.94 -5.35 -17.96
CA VAL A 214 -7.86 -5.87 -19.34
C VAL A 214 -9.25 -6.04 -19.96
N LYS A 215 -10.28 -6.40 -19.19
CA LYS A 215 -11.67 -6.40 -19.69
C LYS A 215 -12.14 -5.00 -20.09
N CYS A 216 -11.90 -4.00 -19.26
CA CYS A 216 -12.26 -2.61 -19.57
C CYS A 216 -11.45 -2.03 -20.75
N GLU A 217 -10.17 -2.41 -20.87
CA GLU A 217 -9.30 -2.09 -22.00
C GLU A 217 -9.86 -2.63 -23.32
N LYS A 218 -10.27 -3.91 -23.35
CA LYS A 218 -10.87 -4.53 -24.56
C LYS A 218 -12.13 -3.80 -25.03
N LEU A 219 -12.97 -3.33 -24.11
CA LEU A 219 -14.13 -2.50 -24.44
C LEU A 219 -13.69 -1.17 -25.09
N SER A 220 -12.67 -0.54 -24.53
CA SER A 220 -12.11 0.72 -25.03
C SER A 220 -11.54 0.54 -26.45
N PHE A 221 -10.81 -0.55 -26.71
CA PHE A 221 -10.27 -0.85 -28.05
C PHE A 221 -11.37 -1.06 -29.08
N ALA A 222 -12.45 -1.74 -28.71
CA ALA A 222 -13.58 -1.96 -29.60
C ALA A 222 -14.27 -0.63 -29.97
N ASP A 223 -14.37 0.31 -29.02
CA ASP A 223 -14.90 1.65 -29.28
C ASP A 223 -13.95 2.44 -30.19
N PHE A 224 -12.63 2.38 -29.96
CA PHE A 224 -11.63 2.99 -30.85
C PHE A 224 -11.59 2.39 -32.26
N ALA A 225 -11.95 1.13 -32.42
CA ALA A 225 -12.02 0.49 -33.74
C ALA A 225 -13.28 0.91 -34.53
N LYS A 226 -14.38 1.19 -33.82
CA LYS A 226 -15.66 1.60 -34.41
C LYS A 226 -15.76 3.10 -34.66
N SER A 227 -15.10 3.92 -33.85
CA SER A 227 -15.18 5.38 -33.96
C SER A 227 -14.31 5.91 -35.10
N SER A 228 -14.87 6.80 -35.91
CA SER A 228 -14.11 7.62 -36.88
C SER A 228 -13.37 8.78 -36.21
N GLU A 229 -13.77 9.16 -35.00
CA GLU A 229 -13.19 10.29 -34.25
C GLU A 229 -12.51 9.82 -32.96
N LYS A 230 -11.29 10.32 -32.74
CA LYS A 230 -10.49 10.04 -31.55
C LYS A 230 -10.94 10.94 -30.40
N ASN A 231 -11.92 10.52 -29.62
CA ASN A 231 -12.32 11.25 -28.40
C ASN A 231 -11.77 10.61 -27.14
N CYS A 232 -10.48 10.83 -26.91
CA CYS A 232 -9.77 10.31 -25.74
C CYS A 232 -10.42 10.73 -24.41
N SER A 233 -10.96 11.94 -24.29
CA SER A 233 -11.62 12.36 -23.06
C SER A 233 -12.85 11.50 -22.74
N VAL A 234 -13.62 11.10 -23.76
CA VAL A 234 -14.81 10.27 -23.60
C VAL A 234 -14.41 8.83 -23.28
N GLU A 235 -13.48 8.25 -24.05
CA GLU A 235 -13.09 6.86 -23.89
C GLU A 235 -12.34 6.61 -22.56
N LEU A 236 -11.44 7.52 -22.15
CA LEU A 236 -10.76 7.42 -20.87
C LEU A 236 -11.72 7.57 -19.67
N LYS A 237 -12.82 8.31 -19.84
CA LYS A 237 -13.89 8.40 -18.83
C LYS A 237 -14.68 7.10 -18.76
N LYS A 238 -15.13 6.54 -19.89
CA LYS A 238 -15.81 5.24 -19.93
C LYS A 238 -14.96 4.12 -19.34
N ASN A 239 -13.67 4.09 -19.68
CA ASN A 239 -12.71 3.13 -19.12
C ASN A 239 -12.62 3.25 -17.59
N LYS A 240 -12.48 4.47 -17.08
CA LYS A 240 -12.47 4.75 -15.63
C LYS A 240 -13.78 4.31 -14.96
N ASP A 241 -14.92 4.60 -15.56
CA ASP A 241 -16.24 4.20 -15.03
C ASP A 241 -16.39 2.66 -15.02
N CYS A 242 -15.90 1.97 -16.06
CA CYS A 242 -15.83 0.50 -16.11
C CYS A 242 -14.95 -0.07 -14.99
N LEU A 243 -13.76 0.51 -14.78
CA LEU A 243 -12.85 0.11 -13.70
C LEU A 243 -13.53 0.29 -12.34
N LYS A 244 -14.19 1.42 -12.12
CA LYS A 244 -14.92 1.69 -10.88
C LYS A 244 -15.97 0.62 -10.61
N GLN A 245 -16.87 0.39 -11.56
CA GLN A 245 -17.93 -0.62 -11.44
C GLN A 245 -17.37 -2.03 -11.22
N SER A 246 -16.26 -2.36 -11.87
CA SER A 246 -15.67 -3.69 -11.82
C SER A 246 -14.88 -3.97 -10.55
N LEU A 247 -14.28 -2.95 -9.93
CA LEU A 247 -13.38 -3.09 -8.78
C LEU A 247 -14.02 -2.69 -7.45
N GLU A 248 -14.98 -1.77 -7.43
CA GLU A 248 -15.59 -1.26 -6.18
C GLU A 248 -16.26 -2.36 -5.34
N SER A 249 -16.82 -3.39 -5.97
CA SER A 249 -17.39 -4.54 -5.25
C SER A 249 -16.39 -5.62 -4.87
N LYS A 250 -15.17 -5.58 -5.43
CA LYS A 250 -14.14 -6.62 -5.27
C LYS A 250 -12.98 -6.19 -4.38
N CYS A 251 -12.71 -4.89 -4.32
CA CYS A 251 -11.55 -4.30 -3.67
C CYS A 251 -12.03 -3.28 -2.64
N ASP A 252 -12.04 -3.68 -1.36
CA ASP A 252 -12.52 -2.88 -0.23
C ASP A 252 -11.94 -1.47 -0.17
N ALA A 253 -10.66 -1.32 -0.51
CA ALA A 253 -9.95 -0.03 -0.52
C ALA A 253 -10.58 0.96 -1.49
N ILE A 254 -10.89 0.50 -2.71
CA ILE A 254 -11.45 1.33 -3.79
C ILE A 254 -12.85 1.82 -3.40
N LYS A 255 -13.63 0.97 -2.72
CA LYS A 255 -14.96 1.34 -2.21
C LYS A 255 -14.90 2.41 -1.13
N LYS A 256 -13.94 2.29 -0.22
CA LYS A 256 -13.84 3.16 0.96
C LYS A 256 -13.15 4.49 0.64
N LYS A 257 -12.26 4.52 -0.36
CA LYS A 257 -11.30 5.62 -0.57
C LYS A 257 -11.14 6.00 -2.04
N PRO A 258 -11.77 7.11 -2.47
CA PRO A 258 -11.64 7.63 -3.83
C PRO A 258 -10.19 7.89 -4.25
N GLU A 259 -9.34 8.36 -3.34
CA GLU A 259 -7.93 8.66 -3.62
C GLU A 259 -7.14 7.42 -4.05
N ILE A 260 -7.39 6.26 -3.41
CA ILE A 260 -6.76 4.99 -3.78
C ILE A 260 -7.23 4.56 -5.17
N PHE A 261 -8.51 4.74 -5.46
CA PHE A 261 -9.05 4.43 -6.78
C PHE A 261 -8.38 5.27 -7.88
N GLU A 262 -8.20 6.58 -7.66
CA GLU A 262 -7.50 7.44 -8.62
C GLU A 262 -6.06 6.97 -8.89
N ASP A 263 -5.35 6.56 -7.85
CA ASP A 263 -3.97 6.06 -7.99
C ASP A 263 -3.91 4.70 -8.69
N VAL A 264 -4.87 3.80 -8.44
CA VAL A 264 -5.03 2.56 -9.22
C VAL A 264 -5.27 2.88 -10.70
N VAL A 265 -6.14 3.84 -11.00
CA VAL A 265 -6.43 4.25 -12.39
C VAL A 265 -5.20 4.84 -13.07
N LYS A 266 -4.46 5.74 -12.41
CA LYS A 266 -3.20 6.30 -12.94
C LYS A 266 -2.19 5.20 -13.24
N ASN A 267 -2.01 4.26 -12.30
CA ASN A 267 -1.09 3.17 -12.47
C ASN A 267 -1.48 2.29 -13.68
N LEU A 268 -2.74 1.86 -13.75
CA LEU A 268 -3.23 1.02 -14.85
C LEU A 268 -3.09 1.71 -16.22
N ARG A 269 -3.38 3.02 -16.31
CA ARG A 269 -3.20 3.80 -17.54
C ARG A 269 -1.74 3.90 -17.98
N ALA A 270 -0.82 3.89 -17.03
CA ALA A 270 0.61 3.90 -17.30
C ALA A 270 1.17 2.50 -17.62
N THR A 271 0.45 1.42 -17.28
CA THR A 271 0.91 0.05 -17.52
C THR A 271 0.14 -0.69 -18.62
N LEU A 272 -1.00 -0.16 -19.08
CA LEU A 272 -1.87 -0.76 -20.10
C LEU A 272 -2.01 0.17 -21.32
N MET A 273 -2.84 -0.24 -22.29
CA MET A 273 -2.75 0.30 -23.65
C MET A 273 -3.65 1.51 -23.91
N THR A 274 -4.85 1.59 -23.33
CA THR A 274 -5.90 2.54 -23.76
C THR A 274 -5.40 3.98 -23.84
N GLU A 275 -4.71 4.46 -22.82
CA GLU A 275 -4.17 5.82 -22.84
C GLU A 275 -2.89 5.92 -23.67
N GLN A 276 -1.93 5.02 -23.48
CA GLN A 276 -0.64 5.06 -24.18
C GLN A 276 -0.76 4.92 -25.69
N PHE A 277 -1.51 3.92 -26.17
CA PHE A 277 -1.57 3.52 -27.57
C PHE A 277 -2.48 4.42 -28.39
N PHE A 278 -3.53 4.95 -27.76
CA PHE A 278 -4.50 5.77 -28.47
C PHE A 278 -4.29 7.24 -28.16
N CYS A 279 -4.12 7.66 -26.91
CA CYS A 279 -4.24 9.06 -26.54
C CYS A 279 -2.93 9.83 -26.53
N GLY A 280 -1.88 9.28 -25.92
CA GLY A 280 -0.57 9.91 -25.90
C GLY A 280 0.34 9.28 -24.86
N LYS A 281 1.57 9.79 -24.80
CA LYS A 281 2.57 9.33 -23.84
C LYS A 281 2.08 9.51 -22.41
N VAL A 282 2.20 8.45 -21.61
CA VAL A 282 1.87 8.47 -20.18
C VAL A 282 3.15 8.38 -19.37
N THR A 283 3.27 9.22 -18.35
CA THR A 283 4.34 9.16 -17.36
C THR A 283 3.75 8.92 -15.98
N LEU A 284 4.40 8.07 -15.18
CA LEU A 284 3.97 7.77 -13.82
C LEU A 284 5.09 8.05 -12.84
N ASN A 285 4.83 8.88 -11.83
CA ASN A 285 5.68 8.98 -10.66
C ASN A 285 5.17 7.99 -9.60
N THR A 286 5.76 6.80 -9.55
CA THR A 286 5.35 5.74 -8.61
C THR A 286 5.51 6.14 -7.14
N ALA A 287 6.44 7.03 -6.82
CA ALA A 287 6.61 7.57 -5.46
C ALA A 287 5.45 8.47 -5.00
N SER A 288 4.60 8.92 -5.92
CA SER A 288 3.42 9.74 -5.61
C SER A 288 2.15 8.92 -5.38
N LEU A 289 2.19 7.61 -5.60
CA LEU A 289 1.03 6.74 -5.42
C LEU A 289 0.87 6.32 -3.96
N HIS A 290 -0.39 6.14 -3.54
CA HIS A 290 -0.71 5.55 -2.25
C HIS A 290 -0.06 4.17 -2.09
N SER A 291 0.48 3.87 -0.90
CA SER A 291 1.30 2.67 -0.65
C SER A 291 0.57 1.33 -0.84
N SER A 292 -0.77 1.33 -0.88
CA SER A 292 -1.57 0.13 -1.19
C SER A 292 -1.62 -0.18 -2.68
N VAL A 293 -1.29 0.78 -3.54
CA VAL A 293 -1.28 0.62 -4.99
C VAL A 293 0.06 0.00 -5.37
N LYS A 294 0.13 -1.32 -5.24
CA LYS A 294 1.30 -2.13 -5.64
C LYS A 294 1.23 -2.65 -7.08
N ALA A 295 0.08 -2.48 -7.73
CA ALA A 295 -0.29 -3.10 -9.00
C ALA A 295 0.84 -3.03 -10.04
N GLY A 296 1.64 -4.09 -10.15
CA GLY A 296 2.77 -4.14 -11.07
C GLY A 296 3.81 -3.08 -10.77
N ASN A 297 4.62 -3.34 -9.75
CA ASN A 297 5.82 -2.56 -9.50
C ASN A 297 6.80 -2.76 -10.68
N CYS A 298 6.60 -1.96 -11.72
CA CYS A 298 7.40 -1.94 -12.93
C CYS A 298 8.61 -1.04 -12.70
N LYS A 299 9.77 -1.52 -13.15
CA LYS A 299 11.02 -0.77 -13.13
C LYS A 299 10.89 0.49 -14.01
N PRO A 300 11.64 1.56 -13.75
CA PRO A 300 11.54 2.80 -14.51
C PRO A 300 11.69 2.65 -16.05
N ASN A 301 12.50 1.68 -16.51
CA ASN A 301 12.68 1.41 -17.95
C ASN A 301 11.41 0.91 -18.64
N PHE A 302 10.49 0.25 -17.91
CA PHE A 302 9.21 -0.21 -18.46
C PHE A 302 8.44 0.94 -19.13
N PHE A 303 8.38 2.12 -18.53
CA PHE A 303 7.59 3.23 -19.08
C PHE A 303 8.18 3.80 -20.36
N THR A 304 9.49 3.62 -20.58
CA THR A 304 10.15 3.99 -21.84
C THR A 304 9.85 2.93 -22.91
N GLU A 305 10.03 1.65 -22.57
CA GLU A 305 9.70 0.52 -23.46
C GLU A 305 8.23 0.51 -23.88
N ALA A 306 7.31 0.77 -22.95
CA ALA A 306 5.87 0.82 -23.21
C ALA A 306 5.51 1.94 -24.20
N GLU A 307 6.13 3.11 -24.07
CA GLU A 307 5.93 4.21 -25.01
C GLU A 307 6.49 3.88 -26.40
N GLU A 308 7.67 3.23 -26.49
CA GLU A 308 8.23 2.77 -27.78
C GLU A 308 7.30 1.77 -28.47
N CYS A 309 6.70 0.85 -27.71
CA CYS A 309 5.68 -0.07 -28.22
C CYS A 309 4.44 0.68 -28.75
N ALA A 310 4.03 1.73 -28.04
CA ALA A 310 2.81 2.48 -28.32
C ALA A 310 2.94 3.44 -29.51
N GLU A 311 4.07 4.14 -29.61
CA GLU A 311 4.30 5.24 -30.55
C GLU A 311 4.11 4.79 -32.01
N THR A 312 4.76 3.70 -32.39
CA THR A 312 4.68 3.16 -33.76
C THR A 312 3.25 2.78 -34.14
N PHE A 313 2.48 2.22 -33.20
CA PHE A 313 1.06 1.91 -33.44
C PHE A 313 0.22 3.18 -33.53
N ARG A 314 0.44 4.13 -32.63
CA ARG A 314 -0.33 5.38 -32.53
C ARG A 314 -0.22 6.21 -33.80
N GLU A 315 0.96 6.27 -34.41
CA GLU A 315 1.19 6.90 -35.72
C GLU A 315 0.36 6.22 -36.81
N LYS A 316 0.51 4.90 -36.97
CA LYS A 316 -0.25 4.12 -37.96
C LYS A 316 -1.76 4.21 -37.76
N TYR A 317 -2.21 4.15 -36.51
CA TYR A 317 -3.62 4.29 -36.17
C TYR A 317 -4.13 5.67 -36.55
N THR A 318 -3.37 6.74 -36.29
CA THR A 318 -3.78 8.12 -36.58
C THR A 318 -3.88 8.36 -38.09
N GLU A 319 -2.90 7.89 -38.86
CA GLU A 319 -2.83 8.07 -40.32
C GLU A 319 -3.82 7.19 -41.09
N ALA A 320 -4.29 6.10 -40.48
CA ALA A 320 -5.17 5.15 -41.15
C ALA A 320 -6.54 5.75 -41.51
N LYS A 321 -6.87 5.69 -42.81
CA LYS A 321 -8.19 6.04 -43.36
C LYS A 321 -9.30 5.12 -42.88
N LYS A 322 -9.00 3.84 -42.61
CA LYS A 322 -9.91 2.85 -42.03
C LYS A 322 -9.24 2.21 -40.82
N LYS A 323 -9.91 2.27 -39.67
CA LYS A 323 -9.39 1.69 -38.43
C LYS A 323 -9.38 0.16 -38.46
N ILE A 324 -10.40 -0.44 -39.08
CA ILE A 324 -10.41 -1.87 -39.40
C ILE A 324 -9.71 -2.05 -40.74
N SER A 325 -8.46 -2.49 -40.71
CA SER A 325 -7.62 -2.74 -41.90
C SER A 325 -6.43 -3.64 -41.56
N THR A 326 -5.86 -4.33 -42.56
CA THR A 326 -4.69 -5.20 -42.38
C THR A 326 -3.52 -4.48 -41.74
N ASP A 327 -3.27 -3.22 -42.09
CA ASP A 327 -2.13 -2.45 -41.57
C ASP A 327 -2.31 -2.11 -40.09
N VAL A 328 -3.48 -1.61 -39.68
CA VAL A 328 -3.78 -1.29 -38.27
C VAL A 328 -3.86 -2.56 -37.43
N CYS A 329 -4.48 -3.63 -37.95
CA CYS A 329 -4.52 -4.96 -37.34
C CYS A 329 -3.10 -5.48 -37.03
N ASN A 330 -2.20 -5.47 -38.01
CA ASN A 330 -0.83 -5.92 -37.84
C ASN A 330 -0.04 -5.04 -36.87
N ALA A 331 -0.18 -3.72 -36.97
CA ALA A 331 0.49 -2.77 -36.09
C ALA A 331 0.06 -2.98 -34.63
N PHE A 332 -1.24 -3.14 -34.39
CA PHE A 332 -1.75 -3.41 -33.05
C PHE A 332 -1.24 -4.74 -32.50
N SER A 333 -1.24 -5.81 -33.31
CA SER A 333 -0.69 -7.12 -32.89
C SER A 333 0.79 -7.03 -32.49
N VAL A 334 1.61 -6.27 -33.24
CA VAL A 334 3.03 -6.06 -32.90
C VAL A 334 3.17 -5.27 -31.60
N ALA A 335 2.45 -4.16 -31.46
CA ALA A 335 2.51 -3.32 -30.27
C ALA A 335 2.02 -4.06 -29.02
N LYS A 336 0.95 -4.87 -29.13
CA LYS A 336 0.49 -5.75 -28.05
C LYS A 336 1.57 -6.72 -27.58
N LYS A 337 2.24 -7.39 -28.52
CA LYS A 337 3.32 -8.35 -28.22
C LYS A 337 4.51 -7.65 -27.57
N CYS A 338 4.85 -6.46 -28.05
CA CYS A 338 5.90 -5.62 -27.48
C CYS A 338 5.60 -5.28 -26.01
N LEU A 339 4.41 -4.76 -25.70
CA LEU A 339 4.04 -4.42 -24.32
C LEU A 339 3.97 -5.66 -23.40
N ASN A 340 3.45 -6.77 -23.91
CA ASN A 340 3.45 -8.05 -23.19
C ASN A 340 4.88 -8.53 -22.84
N THR A 341 5.87 -8.25 -23.68
CA THR A 341 7.29 -8.53 -23.39
C THR A 341 7.82 -7.55 -22.34
N ALA A 342 7.54 -6.26 -22.45
CA ALA A 342 7.94 -5.26 -21.45
C ALA A 342 7.39 -5.59 -20.04
N HIS A 343 6.13 -6.07 -19.94
CA HIS A 343 5.59 -6.56 -18.66
C HIS A 343 6.41 -7.71 -18.07
N LYS A 344 6.84 -8.67 -18.90
CA LYS A 344 7.61 -9.83 -18.44
C LYS A 344 9.00 -9.48 -17.94
N GLU A 345 9.66 -8.55 -18.61
CA GLU A 345 11.07 -8.22 -18.37
C GLU A 345 11.23 -7.15 -17.29
N SER A 346 10.27 -6.22 -17.23
CA SER A 346 10.41 -4.99 -16.47
C SER A 346 9.42 -4.85 -15.32
N CYS A 347 8.42 -5.74 -15.17
CA CYS A 347 7.48 -5.70 -14.04
C CYS A 347 7.63 -6.88 -13.07
N THR A 348 7.43 -6.60 -11.78
CA THR A 348 7.55 -7.59 -10.70
C THR A 348 6.21 -8.26 -10.42
N PHE A 349 5.73 -9.06 -11.37
CA PHE A 349 4.46 -9.79 -11.25
C PHE A 349 4.67 -11.23 -10.78
N ASP A 350 3.76 -11.73 -9.93
CA ASP A 350 3.57 -13.17 -9.80
C ASP A 350 2.99 -13.74 -11.12
N GLU A 351 3.13 -15.05 -11.34
CA GLU A 351 2.72 -15.70 -12.59
C GLU A 351 1.23 -15.46 -12.93
N SER A 352 0.37 -15.42 -11.92
CA SER A 352 -1.07 -15.26 -12.12
C SER A 352 -1.44 -13.83 -12.48
N THR A 353 -0.78 -12.85 -11.85
CA THR A 353 -0.94 -11.43 -12.17
C THR A 353 -0.34 -11.10 -13.54
N LEU A 354 0.82 -11.69 -13.88
CA LEU A 354 1.42 -11.55 -15.20
C LEU A 354 0.45 -12.04 -16.29
N LYS A 355 -0.11 -13.24 -16.13
CA LYS A 355 -1.11 -13.78 -17.08
C LYS A 355 -2.35 -12.88 -17.19
N ALA A 356 -2.78 -12.28 -16.08
CA ALA A 356 -3.92 -11.37 -16.05
C ALA A 356 -3.65 -10.02 -16.74
N ALA A 357 -2.41 -9.53 -16.70
CA ALA A 357 -1.99 -8.27 -17.31
C ALA A 357 -1.75 -8.40 -18.83
N MET A 358 -1.51 -9.61 -19.33
CA MET A 358 -1.23 -9.86 -20.73
C MET A 358 -2.48 -9.80 -21.60
N PHE A 359 -2.32 -9.25 -22.80
CA PHE A 359 -3.36 -9.24 -23.82
C PHE A 359 -3.25 -10.47 -24.73
N ASP A 360 -4.40 -11.07 -25.04
CA ASP A 360 -4.51 -12.25 -25.89
C ASP A 360 -4.58 -11.87 -27.39
N ASP A 361 -5.07 -12.81 -28.20
CA ASP A 361 -5.22 -12.64 -29.64
C ASP A 361 -6.42 -11.77 -30.03
N ASP A 362 -7.23 -11.26 -29.09
CA ASP A 362 -8.32 -10.33 -29.40
C ASP A 362 -7.78 -9.05 -30.07
N ASN A 363 -8.34 -8.71 -31.22
CA ASN A 363 -7.92 -7.55 -32.00
C ASN A 363 -9.09 -6.98 -32.81
N PRO A 364 -9.74 -5.91 -32.33
CA PRO A 364 -10.92 -5.34 -32.99
C PRO A 364 -10.58 -4.60 -34.30
N PHE A 365 -9.30 -4.41 -34.63
CA PHE A 365 -8.86 -3.78 -35.87
C PHE A 365 -8.70 -4.78 -37.03
N CYS A 366 -8.83 -6.09 -36.75
CA CYS A 366 -8.83 -7.14 -37.75
C CYS A 366 -10.27 -7.52 -38.14
N GLU A 367 -10.53 -7.86 -39.40
CA GLU A 367 -11.87 -8.24 -39.88
C GLU A 367 -12.47 -9.45 -39.13
N GLY A 368 -11.62 -10.35 -38.63
CA GLY A 368 -12.04 -11.51 -37.82
C GLY A 368 -12.03 -11.27 -36.31
N GLY A 369 -11.77 -10.04 -35.84
CA GLY A 369 -11.67 -9.72 -34.42
C GLY A 369 -10.48 -10.34 -33.68
N LYS A 370 -9.56 -10.98 -34.41
CA LYS A 370 -8.41 -11.72 -33.89
C LYS A 370 -7.13 -11.38 -34.66
N ASP A 371 -6.00 -11.40 -33.96
CA ASP A 371 -4.68 -11.34 -34.57
C ASP A 371 -4.53 -12.43 -35.63
N THR A 372 -4.02 -12.08 -36.79
CA THR A 372 -3.65 -13.08 -37.79
C THR A 372 -2.52 -13.94 -37.25
N LYS A 373 -2.76 -15.25 -37.15
CA LYS A 373 -1.67 -16.22 -36.96
C LYS A 373 -0.78 -16.08 -38.19
N LYS A 374 0.36 -15.40 -38.07
CA LYS A 374 1.40 -15.50 -39.10
C LYS A 374 1.75 -16.98 -39.23
N SER A 375 1.23 -17.65 -40.26
CA SER A 375 1.95 -18.75 -40.87
C SER A 375 3.35 -18.20 -41.17
N GLY A 376 4.36 -18.94 -40.72
CA GLY A 376 5.73 -18.44 -40.55
C GLY A 376 6.16 -17.49 -41.67
N VAL A 377 6.62 -16.31 -41.28
CA VAL A 377 7.40 -15.45 -42.17
C VAL A 377 8.54 -16.33 -42.69
N SER A 378 8.49 -16.62 -43.98
CA SER A 378 9.62 -17.23 -44.69
C SER A 378 10.84 -16.36 -44.41
N ARG A 379 11.96 -17.03 -44.20
CA ARG A 379 13.24 -16.54 -43.68
C ARG A 379 13.96 -15.52 -44.60
N ALA A 380 13.24 -14.69 -45.34
CA ALA A 380 13.78 -13.89 -46.45
C ALA A 380 13.75 -12.36 -46.25
N GLN A 381 13.29 -11.82 -45.11
CA GLN A 381 13.28 -10.36 -44.88
C GLN A 381 13.92 -9.93 -43.55
N ALA A 382 14.77 -10.78 -42.95
CA ALA A 382 15.59 -10.41 -41.78
C ALA A 382 16.97 -9.83 -42.16
N THR A 383 17.26 -9.58 -43.44
CA THR A 383 18.59 -9.15 -43.91
C THR A 383 18.74 -7.67 -44.25
N SER A 384 17.75 -6.82 -44.04
CA SER A 384 17.89 -5.37 -44.32
C SER A 384 18.13 -4.47 -43.10
N MET A 385 18.14 -4.99 -41.86
CA MET A 385 18.39 -4.17 -40.64
C MET A 385 19.65 -4.54 -39.85
N LEU A 386 20.50 -5.41 -40.38
CA LEU A 386 21.79 -5.78 -39.75
C LEU A 386 23.03 -5.23 -40.51
N LEU A 387 22.84 -4.46 -41.59
CA LEU A 387 23.95 -3.91 -42.39
C LEU A 387 24.34 -2.46 -42.07
N PHE A 388 23.68 -1.79 -41.11
CA PHE A 388 24.06 -0.42 -40.73
C PHE A 388 24.99 -0.30 -39.52
N ILE A 389 25.30 -1.40 -38.81
CA ILE A 389 26.21 -1.38 -37.65
C ILE A 389 27.65 -1.74 -38.03
N TYR A 390 27.92 -2.24 -39.24
CA TYR A 390 29.28 -2.62 -39.67
C TYR A 390 30.06 -1.55 -40.47
N SER A 391 29.48 -0.40 -40.78
CA SER A 391 30.15 0.63 -41.61
C SER A 391 30.87 1.74 -40.84
N ILE A 392 30.96 1.68 -39.50
CA ILE A 392 31.68 2.69 -38.69
C ILE A 392 33.01 2.15 -38.10
N ALA A 393 33.33 0.86 -38.28
CA ALA A 393 34.55 0.26 -37.72
C ALA A 393 35.78 0.26 -38.65
N MET A 394 35.76 0.97 -39.78
CA MET A 394 36.86 0.96 -40.78
C MET A 394 37.50 2.32 -41.07
N PHE A 395 37.38 3.31 -40.17
CA PHE A 395 38.00 4.64 -40.37
C PHE A 395 39.06 5.08 -39.37
N PHE A 396 39.53 4.21 -38.46
CA PHE A 396 40.63 4.56 -37.57
C PHE A 396 41.63 3.43 -37.37
N VAL A 397 42.47 3.17 -38.38
CA VAL A 397 43.85 2.69 -38.20
C VAL A 397 44.72 3.22 -39.34
N ILE A 398 45.73 4.05 -39.00
CA ILE A 398 47.04 4.36 -39.63
C ILE A 398 47.49 5.69 -39.00
N PRO A 399 48.73 5.81 -38.48
CA PRO A 399 49.98 5.59 -39.21
C PRO A 399 50.50 4.15 -39.22
#